data_AF-A0A532CI29-F1
#
_entry.id   AF-A0A532CI29-F1
#
_cell.length_a   1.000
_cell.length_b   1.000
_cell.length_c   1.000
_cell.angle_alpha   90.00
_cell.angle_beta   90.00
_cell.angle_gamma   90.00
#
_symmetry.space_group_name_H-M   'P 1'
#
loop_
_entity.id
_entity.type
_entity.pdbx_description
1 polymer ?
#
loop_
_entity_poly.entity_id
_entity_poly.type
_entity_poly.pdbx_seq_one_letter_code
_entity_poly.pdbx_strand_id
1 'polypeptide(L)'
;MKPWREIAVPHRDVLEGTFQQSEFAADITAVHSGKAPREYQDAVAFFDRTFITEGMRLLLTQVAQRLSGKGGEPVVQLQTAFGGGKTHTMLAVYHLTTRKCTLSQLPGIPALLDQAGLMDVPQARVAVLDGTAHAPGQPWKRGKQAIKTLWGELAWQLGGSEAFALLKDADATGTSPGKDVLRELLAAYAPCVILIDELLAYVSQFPEGQTLSGGTYDSNRSFIQALTEAVKLVPTAIVLASLPESDVEAGSQRGVAALRALEKTFGRVQALWKPVATEEAFEIVRRRLFEPVRDTTARNTVCRAFADAYVAEGSKMPTETQESRYYDRLVNAYPIHPEVFDRLYEDWTTIDGFQRTRGVLKLMAKVIYRLWKDDNKDLMILPGSIPLHDGSTRNELTYLLPAGWDPVI
;
A
#
# COMPACT_ATOMS: atom_id res chain seq x y z
N MET A 1 0.65 15.47 34.78
CA MET A 1 1.14 14.87 33.52
C MET A 1 0.76 15.79 32.38
N LYS A 2 1.53 15.85 31.29
CA LYS A 2 1.22 16.71 30.15
C LYS A 2 0.07 16.12 29.31
N PRO A 3 -0.83 16.94 28.74
CA PRO A 3 -1.80 16.50 27.74
C PRO A 3 -1.14 15.85 26.52
N TRP A 4 -1.88 15.00 25.79
CA TRP A 4 -1.33 14.31 24.62
C TRP A 4 -0.82 15.28 23.56
N ARG A 5 -1.50 16.41 23.39
CA ARG A 5 -1.17 17.40 22.37
C ARG A 5 0.17 18.11 22.58
N GLU A 6 0.70 18.07 23.81
CA GLU A 6 2.03 18.60 24.15
C GLU A 6 3.15 17.56 23.94
N ILE A 7 2.80 16.29 23.77
CA ILE A 7 3.74 15.16 23.64
C ILE A 7 3.78 14.63 22.19
N ALA A 8 2.60 14.48 21.57
CA ALA A 8 2.42 13.96 20.22
C ALA A 8 1.82 15.04 19.30
N VAL A 9 2.64 15.52 18.37
CA VAL A 9 2.27 16.57 17.42
C VAL A 9 1.72 15.93 16.15
N PRO A 10 0.48 16.23 15.73
CA PRO A 10 -0.04 15.77 14.44
C PRO A 10 0.79 16.33 13.27
N HIS A 11 0.83 15.62 12.14
CA HIS A 11 1.44 16.18 10.93
C HIS A 11 0.70 17.44 10.46
N ARG A 12 1.41 18.29 9.72
CA ARG A 12 0.92 19.60 9.27
C ARG A 12 -0.39 19.56 8.49
N ASP A 13 -0.54 18.57 7.61
CA ASP A 13 -1.76 18.31 6.82
C ASP A 13 -2.98 18.01 7.70
N VAL A 14 -2.78 17.28 8.81
CA VAL A 14 -3.80 17.05 9.83
C VAL A 14 -4.11 18.34 10.60
N LEU A 15 -3.08 19.11 10.99
CA LEU A 15 -3.24 20.36 11.77
C LEU A 15 -3.98 21.47 11.01
N GLU A 16 -3.67 21.61 9.73
CA GLU A 16 -4.24 22.65 8.86
C GLU A 16 -5.65 22.27 8.36
N GLY A 17 -6.08 21.01 8.57
CA GLY A 17 -7.36 20.53 8.07
C GLY A 17 -7.40 20.40 6.55
N THR A 18 -6.23 20.45 5.90
CA THR A 18 -6.09 20.37 4.43
C THR A 18 -6.06 18.93 3.95
N PHE A 19 -6.14 17.94 4.85
CA PHE A 19 -6.18 16.52 4.53
C PHE A 19 -7.31 16.23 3.52
N GLN A 20 -6.96 15.67 2.36
CA GLN A 20 -7.93 15.20 1.38
C GLN A 20 -8.01 13.66 1.38
N GLN A 21 -9.20 13.11 1.14
CA GLN A 21 -9.38 11.66 1.06
C GLN A 21 -8.50 11.02 -0.04
N SER A 22 -8.23 11.79 -1.11
CA SER A 22 -7.30 11.43 -2.19
C SER A 22 -5.85 11.31 -1.73
N GLU A 23 -5.42 12.04 -0.69
CA GLU A 23 -4.04 12.01 -0.17
C GLU A 23 -3.70 10.74 0.62
N PHE A 24 -4.67 9.84 0.82
CA PHE A 24 -4.42 8.49 1.33
C PHE A 24 -4.46 7.42 0.23
N ALA A 25 -4.84 7.80 -0.99
CA ALA A 25 -4.75 6.93 -2.15
C ALA A 25 -3.37 7.08 -2.76
N ALA A 26 -2.53 6.05 -2.57
CA ALA A 26 -1.27 5.97 -3.29
C ALA A 26 -1.57 5.86 -4.80
N ASP A 27 -0.86 6.65 -5.60
CA ASP A 27 -0.92 6.62 -7.06
C ASP A 27 0.50 6.38 -7.60
N ILE A 28 0.74 5.17 -8.09
CA ILE A 28 2.04 4.77 -8.61
C ILE A 28 2.41 5.52 -9.89
N THR A 29 1.41 5.89 -10.71
CA THR A 29 1.60 6.66 -11.93
C THR A 29 2.01 8.09 -11.62
N ALA A 30 1.41 8.73 -10.61
CA ALA A 30 1.81 10.05 -10.14
C ALA A 30 3.25 10.06 -9.62
N VAL A 31 3.65 9.05 -8.83
CA VAL A 31 5.03 8.94 -8.33
C VAL A 31 6.01 8.67 -9.47
N HIS A 32 5.69 7.74 -10.37
CA HIS A 32 6.56 7.41 -11.51
C HIS A 32 6.74 8.59 -12.47
N SER A 33 5.72 9.44 -12.62
CA SER A 33 5.76 10.63 -13.49
C SER A 33 6.28 11.90 -12.82
N GLY A 34 6.66 11.87 -11.53
CA GLY A 34 7.21 13.02 -10.83
C GLY A 34 6.17 14.05 -10.40
N LYS A 35 4.89 13.67 -10.31
CA LYS A 35 3.74 14.55 -10.04
C LYS A 35 3.11 14.33 -8.66
N ALA A 36 3.59 13.35 -7.90
CA ALA A 36 3.06 13.07 -6.58
C ALA A 36 3.50 14.13 -5.55
N PRO A 37 2.74 14.34 -4.46
CA PRO A 37 3.18 15.11 -3.31
C PRO A 37 4.50 14.56 -2.74
N ARG A 38 5.27 15.41 -2.06
CA ARG A 38 6.60 15.07 -1.53
C ARG A 38 6.58 13.79 -0.70
N GLU A 39 5.54 13.61 0.10
CA GLU A 39 5.31 12.49 1.03
C GLU A 39 5.23 11.14 0.32
N TYR A 40 4.85 11.12 -0.95
CA TYR A 40 4.83 9.91 -1.79
C TYR A 40 5.94 9.90 -2.82
N GLN A 41 6.44 11.06 -3.25
CA GLN A 41 7.43 11.20 -4.31
C GLN A 41 8.86 10.97 -3.85
N ASP A 42 9.20 11.39 -2.63
CA ASP A 42 10.53 11.27 -2.05
C ASP A 42 10.64 10.00 -1.20
N ALA A 43 11.68 9.20 -1.44
CA ALA A 43 11.84 7.91 -0.78
C ALA A 43 11.98 8.05 0.76
N VAL A 44 12.75 9.03 1.24
CA VAL A 44 12.95 9.22 2.69
C VAL A 44 11.63 9.65 3.33
N ALA A 45 10.96 10.66 2.77
CA ALA A 45 9.67 11.13 3.26
C ALA A 45 8.58 10.03 3.24
N PHE A 46 8.59 9.17 2.21
CA PHE A 46 7.69 8.03 2.12
C PHE A 46 7.93 7.03 3.25
N PHE A 47 9.17 6.62 3.48
CA PHE A 47 9.50 5.65 4.54
C PHE A 47 9.37 6.24 5.96
N ASP A 48 9.55 7.56 6.13
CA ASP A 48 9.28 8.26 7.41
C ASP A 48 7.81 8.13 7.82
N ARG A 49 6.88 8.22 6.86
CA ARG A 49 5.44 8.13 7.10
C ARG A 49 4.88 6.71 6.93
N THR A 50 5.71 5.73 6.56
CA THR A 50 5.29 4.35 6.33
C THR A 50 5.67 3.48 7.53
N PHE A 51 4.71 2.69 8.01
CA PHE A 51 5.01 1.57 8.89
C PHE A 51 5.29 0.33 8.03
N ILE A 52 6.49 -0.24 8.16
CA ILE A 52 6.85 -1.48 7.47
C ILE A 52 6.26 -2.65 8.28
N THR A 53 5.07 -3.07 7.87
CA THR A 53 4.40 -4.27 8.40
C THR A 53 5.23 -5.52 8.14
N GLU A 54 4.92 -6.61 8.83
CA GLU A 54 5.56 -7.91 8.62
C GLU A 54 5.43 -8.38 7.17
N GLY A 55 4.23 -8.27 6.58
CA GLY A 55 3.99 -8.62 5.18
C GLY A 55 4.84 -7.78 4.21
N MET A 56 4.93 -6.46 4.45
CA MET A 56 5.78 -5.57 3.65
C MET A 56 7.26 -5.88 3.83
N ARG A 57 7.69 -6.21 5.06
CA ARG A 57 9.07 -6.61 5.38
C ARG A 57 9.46 -7.87 4.63
N LEU A 58 8.61 -8.90 4.65
CA LEU A 58 8.83 -10.13 3.90
C LEU A 58 8.96 -9.84 2.41
N LEU A 59 8.06 -9.04 1.85
CA LEU A 59 8.12 -8.63 0.44
C LEU A 59 9.43 -7.91 0.09
N LEU A 60 9.76 -6.84 0.82
CA LEU A 60 10.95 -6.03 0.56
C LEU A 60 12.23 -6.88 0.71
N THR A 61 12.24 -7.84 1.64
CA THR A 61 13.34 -8.81 1.78
C THR A 61 13.48 -9.70 0.55
N GLN A 62 12.38 -10.27 0.05
CA GLN A 62 12.37 -11.11 -1.15
C GLN A 62 12.84 -10.31 -2.39
N VAL A 63 12.34 -9.09 -2.55
CA VAL A 63 12.76 -8.17 -3.62
C VAL A 63 14.26 -7.89 -3.51
N ALA A 64 14.76 -7.55 -2.32
CA ALA A 64 16.17 -7.24 -2.10
C ALA A 64 17.08 -8.44 -2.42
N GLN A 65 16.69 -9.65 -2.00
CA GLN A 65 17.40 -10.89 -2.31
C GLN A 65 17.41 -11.17 -3.81
N ARG A 66 16.27 -11.00 -4.50
CA ARG A 66 16.12 -11.19 -5.95
C ARG A 66 17.01 -10.26 -6.74
N LEU A 67 16.95 -8.97 -6.46
CA LEU A 67 17.77 -7.97 -7.16
C LEU A 67 19.27 -8.18 -6.90
N SER A 68 19.63 -8.75 -5.75
CA SER A 68 21.01 -9.11 -5.40
C SER A 68 21.47 -10.45 -5.99
N GLY A 69 20.61 -11.17 -6.72
CA GLY A 69 20.91 -12.49 -7.28
C GLY A 69 21.05 -13.60 -6.22
N LYS A 70 20.55 -13.40 -5.01
CA LYS A 70 20.65 -14.33 -3.87
C LYS A 70 19.40 -15.20 -3.67
N GLY A 71 18.61 -15.38 -4.73
CA GLY A 71 17.34 -16.12 -4.68
C GLY A 71 16.13 -15.18 -4.59
N GLY A 72 15.04 -15.66 -4.00
CA GLY A 72 13.79 -14.90 -3.89
C GLY A 72 12.82 -15.10 -5.06
N GLU A 73 11.55 -14.82 -4.78
CA GLU A 73 10.46 -15.09 -5.71
C GLU A 73 10.51 -14.18 -6.96
N PRO A 74 10.46 -14.74 -8.18
CA PRO A 74 10.48 -13.97 -9.43
C PRO A 74 9.16 -13.26 -9.70
N VAL A 75 8.06 -13.78 -9.16
CA VAL A 75 6.71 -13.33 -9.45
C VAL A 75 5.98 -13.24 -8.14
N VAL A 76 5.41 -12.07 -7.86
CA VAL A 76 4.69 -11.79 -6.62
C VAL A 76 3.32 -11.23 -6.97
N GLN A 77 2.30 -11.89 -6.46
CA GLN A 77 0.94 -11.37 -6.48
C GLN A 77 0.67 -10.64 -5.16
N LEU A 78 0.29 -9.36 -5.25
CA LEU A 78 -0.15 -8.59 -4.10
C LEU A 78 -1.65 -8.79 -3.90
N GLN A 79 -1.98 -9.62 -2.90
CA GLN A 79 -3.31 -9.70 -2.31
C GLN A 79 -3.22 -9.09 -0.92
N THR A 80 -3.84 -7.95 -0.69
CA THR A 80 -3.95 -7.38 0.66
C THR A 80 -5.18 -7.95 1.32
N ALA A 81 -5.06 -8.54 2.51
CA ALA A 81 -6.20 -8.91 3.36
C ALA A 81 -6.92 -7.69 3.99
N PHE A 82 -6.32 -6.50 3.85
CA PHE A 82 -6.80 -5.25 4.42
C PHE A 82 -6.81 -4.19 3.33
N GLY A 83 -8.00 -3.89 2.82
CA GLY A 83 -8.23 -2.88 1.79
C GLY A 83 -7.43 -1.61 2.01
N GLY A 84 -6.58 -1.28 1.04
CA GLY A 84 -5.89 0.01 0.92
C GLY A 84 -4.37 -0.01 0.77
N GLY A 85 -3.70 -1.18 0.75
CA GLY A 85 -2.23 -1.25 0.82
C GLY A 85 -1.47 -1.68 -0.43
N LYS A 86 -2.12 -2.13 -1.52
CA LYS A 86 -1.44 -2.75 -2.69
C LYS A 86 -0.51 -1.76 -3.36
N THR A 87 -1.05 -0.64 -3.84
CA THR A 87 -0.28 0.43 -4.48
C THR A 87 0.76 1.02 -3.53
N HIS A 88 0.43 1.22 -2.24
CA HIS A 88 1.39 1.70 -1.23
C HIS A 88 2.57 0.72 -1.04
N THR A 89 2.31 -0.57 -1.06
CA THR A 89 3.34 -1.62 -0.98
C THR A 89 4.20 -1.65 -2.25
N MET A 90 3.59 -1.46 -3.42
CA MET A 90 4.34 -1.30 -4.67
C MET A 90 5.21 -0.04 -4.65
N LEU A 91 4.75 1.06 -4.04
CA LEU A 91 5.55 2.26 -3.84
C LEU A 91 6.76 2.03 -2.92
N ALA A 92 6.63 1.20 -1.88
CA ALA A 92 7.77 0.83 -1.04
C ALA A 92 8.86 0.11 -1.87
N VAL A 93 8.45 -0.79 -2.77
CA VAL A 93 9.37 -1.46 -3.71
C VAL A 93 9.92 -0.49 -4.74
N TYR A 94 9.10 0.39 -5.31
CA TYR A 94 9.53 1.44 -6.23
C TYR A 94 10.61 2.32 -5.61
N HIS A 95 10.40 2.79 -4.38
CA HIS A 95 11.35 3.64 -3.67
C HIS A 95 12.63 2.89 -3.29
N LEU A 96 12.52 1.64 -2.80
CA LEU A 96 13.70 0.83 -2.53
C LEU A 96 14.60 0.68 -3.76
N THR A 97 14.02 0.59 -4.95
CA THR A 97 14.74 0.26 -6.19
C THR A 97 15.20 1.47 -7.00
N THR A 98 14.49 2.60 -6.90
CA THR A 98 14.80 3.85 -7.63
C THR A 98 15.40 4.95 -6.76
N ARG A 99 15.53 4.71 -5.44
CA ARG A 99 16.10 5.65 -4.45
C ARG A 99 17.34 6.35 -4.99
N LYS A 100 17.47 7.65 -4.71
CA LYS A 100 18.72 8.41 -4.92
C LYS A 100 19.52 8.57 -3.63
N CYS A 101 18.89 8.33 -2.49
CA CYS A 101 19.51 8.38 -1.16
C CYS A 101 20.16 7.05 -0.81
N THR A 102 20.95 7.05 0.27
CA THR A 102 21.53 5.81 0.82
C THR A 102 20.45 5.01 1.55
N LEU A 103 20.65 3.68 1.65
CA LEU A 103 19.72 2.79 2.37
C LEU A 103 19.64 3.13 3.86
N SER A 104 20.71 3.66 4.45
CA SER A 104 20.76 4.10 5.86
C SER A 104 19.77 5.22 6.18
N GLN A 105 19.36 5.99 5.17
CA GLN A 105 18.40 7.09 5.31
C GLN A 105 16.95 6.65 5.20
N LEU A 106 16.68 5.38 4.88
CA LEU A 106 15.32 4.87 4.73
C LEU A 106 14.89 4.16 6.02
N PRO A 107 14.00 4.75 6.85
CA PRO A 107 13.59 4.15 8.11
C PRO A 107 13.13 2.70 7.97
N GLY A 108 13.66 1.83 8.84
CA GLY A 108 13.32 0.41 8.89
C GLY A 108 14.00 -0.48 7.85
N ILE A 109 14.55 0.09 6.76
CA ILE A 109 15.27 -0.68 5.73
C ILE A 109 16.60 -1.25 6.24
N PRO A 110 17.47 -0.52 6.97
CA PRO A 110 18.72 -1.10 7.48
C PRO A 110 18.51 -2.38 8.31
N ALA A 111 17.58 -2.33 9.27
CA ALA A 111 17.24 -3.49 10.09
C ALA A 111 16.70 -4.67 9.27
N LEU A 112 15.96 -4.39 8.19
CA LEU A 112 15.49 -5.42 7.27
C LEU A 112 16.66 -6.08 6.52
N LEU A 113 17.63 -5.30 6.05
CA LEU A 113 18.81 -5.81 5.33
C LEU A 113 19.74 -6.62 6.23
N ASP A 114 19.94 -6.17 7.47
CA ASP A 114 20.70 -6.92 8.47
C ASP A 114 20.08 -8.30 8.73
N GLN A 115 18.76 -8.36 8.90
CA GLN A 115 18.01 -9.61 9.05
C GLN A 115 18.13 -10.51 7.81
N ALA A 116 18.19 -9.92 6.63
CA ALA A 116 18.33 -10.63 5.36
C ALA A 116 19.78 -11.06 5.03
N GLY A 117 20.77 -10.66 5.83
CA GLY A 117 22.19 -10.88 5.53
C GLY A 117 22.65 -10.16 4.26
N LEU A 118 22.07 -8.99 3.98
CA LEU A 118 22.38 -8.15 2.82
C LEU A 118 23.12 -6.89 3.27
N MET A 119 24.22 -6.56 2.59
CA MET A 119 24.94 -5.31 2.83
C MET A 119 24.41 -4.15 1.98
N ASP A 120 23.83 -4.46 0.82
CA ASP A 120 23.28 -3.48 -0.11
C ASP A 120 22.17 -4.13 -0.96
N VAL A 121 21.39 -3.30 -1.64
CA VAL A 121 20.38 -3.68 -2.62
C VAL A 121 20.63 -2.91 -3.91
N PRO A 122 20.91 -3.57 -5.05
CA PRO A 122 21.14 -2.87 -6.30
C PRO A 122 19.97 -1.95 -6.66
N GLN A 123 20.26 -0.75 -7.17
CA GLN A 123 19.25 0.01 -7.90
C GLN A 123 18.86 -0.77 -9.16
N ALA A 124 17.60 -0.67 -9.55
CA ALA A 124 17.05 -1.44 -10.66
C ALA A 124 16.28 -0.54 -11.63
N ARG A 125 16.19 -0.98 -12.88
CA ARG A 125 15.26 -0.37 -13.83
C ARG A 125 13.84 -0.73 -13.44
N VAL A 126 12.93 0.23 -13.44
CA VAL A 126 11.55 0.00 -13.02
C VAL A 126 10.59 0.34 -14.16
N ALA A 127 9.75 -0.62 -14.50
CA ALA A 127 8.59 -0.41 -15.37
C ALA A 127 7.30 -0.45 -14.52
N VAL A 128 6.48 0.58 -14.65
CA VAL A 128 5.16 0.72 -14.00
C VAL A 128 4.07 0.61 -15.08
N LEU A 129 3.25 -0.42 -14.97
CA LEU A 129 2.11 -0.68 -15.83
C LEU A 129 0.84 -0.51 -14.99
N ASP A 130 0.18 0.64 -15.13
CA ASP A 130 -1.07 0.93 -14.44
C ASP A 130 -2.25 0.62 -15.35
N GLY A 131 -3.09 -0.34 -14.95
CA GLY A 131 -4.22 -0.82 -15.73
C GLY A 131 -5.35 0.19 -15.89
N THR A 132 -5.30 1.31 -15.15
CA THR A 132 -6.25 2.43 -15.27
C THR A 132 -5.70 3.61 -16.08
N ALA A 133 -4.38 3.65 -16.32
CA ALA A 133 -3.73 4.76 -17.02
C ALA A 133 -3.96 4.76 -18.53
N HIS A 134 -4.16 3.58 -19.13
CA HIS A 134 -4.29 3.41 -20.58
C HIS A 134 -5.50 2.55 -20.95
N ALA A 135 -6.26 2.99 -21.95
CA ALA A 135 -7.37 2.24 -22.50
C ALA A 135 -6.90 1.31 -23.63
N PRO A 136 -7.26 0.02 -23.63
CA PRO A 136 -6.77 -0.94 -24.63
C PRO A 136 -7.22 -0.64 -26.07
N GLY A 137 -8.25 0.20 -26.24
CA GLY A 137 -8.74 0.62 -27.56
C GLY A 137 -7.92 1.73 -28.23
N GLN A 138 -7.02 2.40 -27.50
CA GLN A 138 -6.38 3.63 -27.96
C GLN A 138 -4.86 3.56 -27.77
N PRO A 139 -4.07 3.78 -28.84
CA PRO A 139 -2.63 3.96 -28.70
C PRO A 139 -2.30 5.21 -27.86
N TRP A 140 -1.24 5.13 -27.07
CA TRP A 140 -0.68 6.28 -26.34
C TRP A 140 0.70 6.67 -26.89
N LYS A 141 1.12 7.90 -26.61
CA LYS A 141 2.36 8.46 -27.17
C LYS A 141 3.47 8.55 -26.13
N ARG A 142 4.66 8.08 -26.52
CA ARG A 142 5.94 8.33 -25.85
C ARG A 142 6.82 9.15 -26.78
N GLY A 143 6.71 10.48 -26.67
CA GLY A 143 7.31 11.39 -27.64
C GLY A 143 6.72 11.20 -29.04
N LYS A 144 7.55 10.75 -29.99
CA LYS A 144 7.12 10.42 -31.36
C LYS A 144 6.65 8.98 -31.55
N GLN A 145 6.95 8.09 -30.59
CA GLN A 145 6.55 6.69 -30.66
C GLN A 145 5.10 6.53 -30.22
N ALA A 146 4.30 5.85 -31.04
CA ALA A 146 2.99 5.36 -30.62
C ALA A 146 3.16 3.95 -30.07
N ILE A 147 2.61 3.70 -28.89
CA ILE A 147 2.59 2.41 -28.20
C ILE A 147 1.14 1.98 -28.09
N LYS A 148 0.86 0.71 -28.40
CA LYS A 148 -0.50 0.17 -28.44
C LYS A 148 -0.80 -0.77 -27.29
N THR A 149 0.24 -1.36 -26.68
CA THR A 149 0.11 -2.55 -25.83
C THR A 149 0.91 -2.40 -24.53
N LEU A 150 0.52 -3.15 -23.49
CA LEU A 150 1.26 -3.18 -22.21
C LEU A 150 2.70 -3.71 -22.37
N TRP A 151 2.94 -4.64 -23.29
CA TRP A 151 4.29 -5.15 -23.55
C TRP A 151 5.15 -4.15 -24.30
N GLY A 152 4.58 -3.39 -25.25
CA GLY A 152 5.27 -2.26 -25.87
C GLY A 152 5.66 -1.19 -24.84
N GLU A 153 4.76 -0.89 -23.90
CA GLU A 153 5.01 0.04 -22.81
C GLU A 153 6.08 -0.47 -21.83
N LEU A 154 6.03 -1.75 -21.47
CA LEU A 154 7.07 -2.41 -20.67
C LEU A 154 8.45 -2.23 -21.30
N ALA A 155 8.60 -2.56 -22.58
CA ALA A 155 9.86 -2.42 -23.28
C ALA A 155 10.31 -0.96 -23.32
N TRP A 156 9.41 -0.03 -23.64
CA TRP A 156 9.74 1.39 -23.69
C TRP A 156 10.24 1.92 -22.34
N GLN A 157 9.60 1.55 -21.23
CA GLN A 157 10.04 2.00 -19.91
C GLN A 157 11.37 1.39 -19.47
N LEU A 158 11.67 0.15 -19.87
CA LEU A 158 12.95 -0.50 -19.52
C LEU A 158 14.14 0.04 -20.33
N GLY A 159 13.96 0.32 -21.63
CA GLY A 159 15.09 0.65 -22.51
C GLY A 159 14.78 1.57 -23.68
N GLY A 160 13.67 2.28 -23.65
CA GLY A 160 13.28 3.24 -24.68
C GLY A 160 13.14 2.59 -26.06
N SER A 161 13.69 3.25 -27.08
CA SER A 161 13.57 2.83 -28.48
C SER A 161 14.24 1.49 -28.78
N GLU A 162 15.38 1.20 -28.15
CA GLU A 162 16.13 -0.05 -28.39
C GLU A 162 15.37 -1.26 -27.86
N ALA A 163 14.86 -1.17 -26.63
CA ALA A 163 13.98 -2.18 -26.06
C ALA A 163 12.68 -2.33 -26.85
N PHE A 164 12.02 -1.22 -27.20
CA PHE A 164 10.78 -1.25 -27.96
C PHE A 164 10.94 -1.92 -29.33
N ALA A 165 12.10 -1.76 -29.99
CA ALA A 165 12.38 -2.39 -31.27
C ALA A 165 12.25 -3.93 -31.22
N LEU A 166 12.59 -4.56 -30.09
CA LEU A 166 12.43 -6.01 -29.88
C LEU A 166 10.97 -6.46 -29.93
N LEU A 167 10.04 -5.59 -29.50
CA LEU A 167 8.61 -5.89 -29.40
C LEU A 167 7.75 -5.13 -30.42
N LYS A 168 8.37 -4.40 -31.35
CA LYS A 168 7.67 -3.49 -32.26
C LYS A 168 6.57 -4.18 -33.08
N ASP A 169 6.85 -5.36 -33.62
CA ASP A 169 5.89 -6.11 -34.44
C ASP A 169 4.76 -6.70 -33.58
N ALA A 170 5.08 -7.15 -32.36
CA ALA A 170 4.11 -7.62 -31.39
C ALA A 170 3.18 -6.49 -30.93
N ASP A 171 3.72 -5.29 -30.64
CA ASP A 171 2.95 -4.09 -30.32
C ASP A 171 2.06 -3.67 -31.49
N ALA A 172 2.61 -3.64 -32.71
CA ALA A 172 1.89 -3.21 -33.90
C ALA A 172 0.67 -4.09 -34.22
N THR A 173 0.81 -5.41 -34.04
CA THR A 173 -0.22 -6.42 -34.33
C THR A 173 -1.12 -6.76 -33.14
N GLY A 174 -0.80 -6.29 -31.93
CA GLY A 174 -1.56 -6.64 -30.72
C GLY A 174 -1.42 -8.12 -30.32
N THR A 175 -0.39 -8.81 -30.81
CA THR A 175 -0.13 -10.22 -30.52
C THR A 175 0.89 -10.34 -29.38
N SER A 176 0.65 -11.25 -28.43
CA SER A 176 1.59 -11.50 -27.33
C SER A 176 2.98 -11.82 -27.85
N PRO A 177 4.05 -11.17 -27.33
CA PRO A 177 5.41 -11.61 -27.60
C PRO A 177 5.67 -12.98 -26.98
N GLY A 178 6.61 -13.72 -27.58
CA GLY A 178 7.05 -15.01 -27.08
C GLY A 178 7.91 -14.90 -25.81
N LYS A 179 7.92 -15.96 -25.00
CA LYS A 179 8.70 -16.06 -23.76
C LYS A 179 10.18 -15.73 -23.96
N ASP A 180 10.81 -16.21 -25.03
CA ASP A 180 12.23 -16.00 -25.26
C ASP A 180 12.59 -14.54 -25.56
N VAL A 181 11.74 -13.84 -26.33
CA VAL A 181 11.91 -12.41 -26.61
C VAL A 181 11.75 -11.58 -25.33
N LEU A 182 10.77 -11.92 -24.50
CA LEU A 182 10.61 -11.29 -23.19
C LEU A 182 11.82 -11.57 -22.28
N ARG A 183 12.34 -12.80 -22.26
CA ARG A 183 13.54 -13.15 -21.49
C ARG A 183 14.74 -12.34 -21.95
N GLU A 184 14.96 -12.20 -23.26
CA GLU A 184 16.05 -11.40 -23.83
C GLU A 184 15.92 -9.92 -23.45
N LEU A 185 14.72 -9.35 -23.57
CA LEU A 185 14.43 -8.00 -23.10
C LEU A 185 14.78 -7.85 -21.62
N LEU A 186 14.27 -8.73 -20.76
CA LEU A 186 14.50 -8.63 -19.31
C LEU A 186 15.97 -8.80 -18.95
N ALA A 187 16.68 -9.75 -19.57
CA ALA A 187 18.09 -9.99 -19.34
C ALA A 187 18.96 -8.80 -19.76
N ALA A 188 18.64 -8.16 -20.89
CA ALA A 188 19.37 -6.98 -21.38
C ALA A 188 19.25 -5.77 -20.44
N TYR A 189 18.14 -5.66 -19.70
CA TYR A 189 17.83 -4.52 -18.84
C TYR A 189 17.85 -4.85 -17.34
N ALA A 190 18.29 -6.05 -16.94
CA ALA A 190 18.43 -6.45 -15.55
C ALA A 190 19.57 -5.67 -14.83
N PRO A 191 19.50 -5.48 -13.49
CA PRO A 191 18.38 -5.82 -12.61
C PRO A 191 17.15 -4.94 -12.90
N CYS A 192 15.97 -5.55 -12.87
CA CYS A 192 14.72 -4.84 -13.19
C CYS A 192 13.53 -5.27 -12.34
N VAL A 193 12.61 -4.34 -12.12
CA VAL A 193 11.34 -4.53 -11.41
C VAL A 193 10.20 -4.10 -12.31
N ILE A 194 9.18 -4.93 -12.39
CA ILE A 194 7.96 -4.64 -13.14
C ILE A 194 6.82 -4.58 -12.14
N LEU A 195 6.20 -3.40 -12.03
CA LEU A 195 5.10 -3.12 -11.13
C LEU A 195 3.83 -2.99 -11.98
N ILE A 196 2.94 -3.96 -11.88
CA ILE A 196 1.67 -3.97 -12.60
C ILE A 196 0.54 -3.67 -11.61
N ASP A 197 0.03 -2.44 -11.62
CA ASP A 197 -1.08 -2.04 -10.75
C ASP A 197 -2.42 -2.15 -11.49
N GLU A 198 -3.48 -2.54 -10.79
CA GLU A 198 -4.84 -2.68 -11.31
C GLU A 198 -4.94 -3.48 -12.62
N LEU A 199 -4.19 -4.59 -12.72
CA LEU A 199 -4.13 -5.40 -13.95
C LEU A 199 -5.50 -5.90 -14.42
N LEU A 200 -6.39 -6.24 -13.47
CA LEU A 200 -7.75 -6.67 -13.81
C LEU A 200 -8.55 -5.55 -14.50
N ALA A 201 -8.36 -4.29 -14.07
CA ALA A 201 -9.04 -3.15 -14.67
C ALA A 201 -8.70 -3.01 -16.16
N TYR A 202 -7.46 -3.28 -16.56
CA TYR A 202 -7.07 -3.28 -17.97
C TYR A 202 -7.66 -4.47 -18.74
N VAL A 203 -7.45 -5.69 -18.22
CA VAL A 203 -7.81 -6.93 -18.92
C VAL A 203 -9.33 -7.11 -19.07
N SER A 204 -10.11 -6.60 -18.12
CA SER A 204 -11.58 -6.69 -18.14
C SER A 204 -12.24 -5.84 -19.25
N GLN A 205 -11.53 -4.86 -19.82
CA GLN A 205 -12.06 -3.95 -20.85
C GLN A 205 -12.14 -4.57 -22.26
N PHE A 206 -11.45 -5.68 -22.54
CA PHE A 206 -11.42 -6.27 -23.90
C PHE A 206 -12.72 -6.99 -24.24
N PRO A 207 -13.54 -6.61 -25.24
CA PRO A 207 -14.76 -7.35 -25.56
C PRO A 207 -14.47 -8.77 -26.07
N GLU A 208 -15.43 -9.69 -25.92
CA GLU A 208 -15.33 -11.03 -26.51
C GLU A 208 -15.46 -10.94 -28.04
N GLY A 209 -14.64 -11.70 -28.77
CA GLY A 209 -14.67 -11.73 -30.24
C GLY A 209 -14.21 -10.45 -30.95
N GLN A 210 -13.74 -9.43 -30.21
CA GLN A 210 -13.26 -8.18 -30.79
C GLN A 210 -11.76 -8.00 -30.56
N THR A 211 -11.08 -7.46 -31.58
CA THR A 211 -9.67 -7.07 -31.49
C THR A 211 -9.60 -5.56 -31.31
N LEU A 212 -8.96 -5.13 -30.22
CA LEU A 212 -8.65 -3.73 -29.95
C LEU A 212 -7.19 -3.44 -30.32
N SER A 213 -6.80 -2.15 -30.26
CA SER A 213 -5.41 -1.74 -30.53
C SER A 213 -4.41 -2.48 -29.64
N GLY A 214 -4.74 -2.67 -28.36
CA GLY A 214 -3.95 -3.41 -27.38
C GLY A 214 -4.07 -4.93 -27.47
N GLY A 215 -4.61 -5.45 -28.57
CA GLY A 215 -4.81 -6.88 -28.83
C GLY A 215 -6.17 -7.40 -28.38
N THR A 216 -6.18 -8.63 -27.87
CA THR A 216 -7.36 -9.34 -27.37
C THR A 216 -7.19 -9.74 -25.90
N TYR A 217 -8.27 -10.19 -25.26
CA TYR A 217 -8.22 -10.80 -23.93
C TYR A 217 -7.21 -11.96 -23.88
N ASP A 218 -7.26 -12.87 -24.86
CA ASP A 218 -6.35 -14.03 -24.92
C ASP A 218 -4.90 -13.65 -25.19
N SER A 219 -4.67 -12.59 -25.99
CA SER A 219 -3.31 -12.08 -26.22
C SER A 219 -2.71 -11.50 -24.94
N ASN A 220 -3.50 -10.75 -24.17
CA ASN A 220 -3.05 -10.19 -22.89
C ASN A 220 -2.83 -11.29 -21.85
N ARG A 221 -3.71 -12.30 -21.78
CA ARG A 221 -3.50 -13.47 -20.93
C ARG A 221 -2.23 -14.24 -21.29
N SER A 222 -1.99 -14.44 -22.58
CA SER A 222 -0.78 -15.09 -23.09
C SER A 222 0.47 -14.27 -22.76
N PHE A 223 0.39 -12.94 -22.84
CA PHE A 223 1.48 -12.04 -22.45
C PHE A 223 1.82 -12.17 -20.97
N ILE A 224 0.82 -12.13 -20.07
CA ILE A 224 1.06 -12.29 -18.63
C ILE A 224 1.71 -13.65 -18.33
N GLN A 225 1.24 -14.72 -18.97
CA GLN A 225 1.85 -16.05 -18.83
C GLN A 225 3.28 -16.11 -19.37
N ALA A 226 3.54 -15.53 -20.55
CA ALA A 226 4.88 -15.48 -21.12
C ALA A 226 5.84 -14.63 -20.27
N LEU A 227 5.35 -13.52 -19.70
CA LEU A 227 6.09 -12.63 -18.84
C LEU A 227 6.49 -13.32 -17.52
N THR A 228 5.54 -13.94 -16.82
CA THR A 228 5.83 -14.65 -15.57
C THR A 228 6.83 -15.79 -15.78
N GLU A 229 6.73 -16.49 -16.91
CA GLU A 229 7.68 -17.53 -17.32
C GLU A 229 9.05 -17.01 -17.71
N ALA A 230 9.13 -15.85 -18.37
CA ALA A 230 10.40 -15.22 -18.75
C ALA A 230 11.16 -14.70 -17.52
N VAL A 231 10.46 -14.09 -16.56
CA VAL A 231 11.06 -13.50 -15.35
C VAL A 231 11.70 -14.56 -14.46
N LYS A 232 11.11 -15.77 -14.40
CA LYS A 232 11.71 -16.93 -13.71
C LYS A 232 13.13 -17.24 -14.22
N LEU A 233 13.40 -17.01 -15.50
CA LEU A 233 14.68 -17.29 -16.15
C LEU A 233 15.71 -16.16 -16.02
N VAL A 234 15.35 -15.01 -15.45
CA VAL A 234 16.25 -13.88 -15.26
C VAL A 234 16.46 -13.66 -13.75
N PRO A 235 17.61 -14.07 -13.18
CA PRO A 235 17.82 -14.14 -11.72
C PRO A 235 17.58 -12.83 -10.96
N THR A 236 17.78 -11.69 -11.60
CA THR A 236 17.67 -10.35 -11.01
C THR A 236 16.50 -9.53 -11.57
N ALA A 237 15.51 -10.21 -12.16
CA ALA A 237 14.23 -9.61 -12.54
C ALA A 237 13.11 -10.08 -11.61
N ILE A 238 12.13 -9.20 -11.37
CA ILE A 238 10.94 -9.51 -10.58
C ILE A 238 9.69 -8.78 -11.13
N VAL A 239 8.54 -9.46 -11.08
CA VAL A 239 7.22 -8.88 -11.36
C VAL A 239 6.40 -8.85 -10.07
N LEU A 240 5.82 -7.69 -9.77
CA LEU A 240 4.80 -7.53 -8.76
C LEU A 240 3.51 -7.11 -9.46
N ALA A 241 2.43 -7.83 -9.24
CA ALA A 241 1.12 -7.48 -9.79
C ALA A 241 0.08 -7.35 -8.68
N SER A 242 -0.71 -6.27 -8.71
CA SER A 242 -1.86 -6.12 -7.84
C SER A 242 -3.10 -6.74 -8.50
N LEU A 243 -3.84 -7.53 -7.72
CA LEU A 243 -5.12 -8.08 -8.12
C LEU A 243 -6.18 -7.76 -7.06
N PRO A 244 -7.45 -7.63 -7.45
CA PRO A 244 -8.56 -7.54 -6.50
C PRO A 244 -8.59 -8.70 -5.51
N GLU A 245 -9.06 -8.43 -4.29
CA GLU A 245 -9.14 -9.44 -3.22
C GLU A 245 -10.40 -10.31 -3.36
N SER A 246 -11.48 -9.73 -3.87
CA SER A 246 -12.79 -10.38 -3.88
C SER A 246 -13.50 -10.31 -5.24
N ASP A 247 -14.44 -11.23 -5.42
CA ASP A 247 -15.35 -11.25 -6.58
C ASP A 247 -16.18 -9.96 -6.65
N VAL A 248 -16.45 -9.30 -5.51
CA VAL A 248 -17.16 -8.02 -5.44
C VAL A 248 -16.33 -6.89 -6.06
N GLU A 249 -15.03 -6.81 -5.73
CA GLU A 249 -14.11 -5.83 -6.32
C GLU A 249 -13.89 -6.06 -7.83
N ALA A 250 -14.00 -7.31 -8.29
CA ALA A 250 -13.94 -7.64 -9.70
C ALA A 250 -15.15 -7.12 -10.51
N GLY A 251 -16.23 -6.73 -9.82
CA GLY A 251 -17.40 -6.01 -10.34
C GLY A 251 -18.36 -6.83 -11.20
N SER A 252 -17.87 -7.51 -12.23
CA SER A 252 -18.70 -8.27 -13.19
C SER A 252 -18.36 -9.75 -13.19
N GLN A 253 -19.29 -10.62 -13.64
CA GLN A 253 -19.02 -12.07 -13.81
C GLN A 253 -17.79 -12.30 -14.70
N ARG A 254 -17.61 -11.46 -15.71
CA ARG A 254 -16.44 -11.46 -16.59
C ARG A 254 -15.16 -11.06 -15.84
N GLY A 255 -15.23 -10.03 -15.01
CA GLY A 255 -14.14 -9.62 -14.11
C GLY A 255 -13.73 -10.76 -13.18
N VAL A 256 -14.69 -11.48 -12.60
CA VAL A 256 -14.45 -12.66 -11.75
C VAL A 256 -13.73 -13.77 -12.53
N ALA A 257 -14.19 -14.09 -13.74
CA ALA A 257 -13.54 -15.10 -14.58
C ALA A 257 -12.10 -14.70 -14.96
N ALA A 258 -11.89 -13.42 -15.29
CA ALA A 258 -10.58 -12.88 -15.58
C ALA A 258 -9.66 -12.88 -14.35
N LEU A 259 -10.17 -12.52 -13.17
CA LEU A 259 -9.45 -12.58 -11.90
C LEU A 259 -8.95 -14.00 -11.64
N ARG A 260 -9.83 -15.00 -11.70
CA ARG A 260 -9.46 -16.42 -11.48
C ARG A 260 -8.41 -16.90 -12.49
N ALA A 261 -8.49 -16.44 -13.74
CA ALA A 261 -7.49 -16.77 -14.75
C ALA A 261 -6.12 -16.13 -14.47
N LEU A 262 -6.10 -14.88 -13.99
CA LEU A 262 -4.88 -14.18 -13.58
C LEU A 262 -4.27 -14.82 -12.33
N GLU A 263 -5.06 -15.09 -11.29
CA GLU A 263 -4.60 -15.79 -10.06
C GLU A 263 -3.92 -17.13 -10.37
N LYS A 264 -4.49 -17.92 -11.31
CA LYS A 264 -3.88 -19.18 -11.75
C LYS A 264 -2.52 -18.98 -12.43
N THR A 265 -2.34 -17.85 -13.11
CA THR A 265 -1.12 -17.55 -13.90
C THR A 265 0.01 -17.05 -13.01
N PHE A 266 -0.29 -16.18 -12.04
CA PHE A 266 0.70 -15.72 -11.06
C PHE A 266 1.08 -16.84 -10.09
N GLY A 267 0.16 -17.77 -9.81
CA GLY A 267 0.33 -18.79 -8.79
C GLY A 267 0.18 -18.18 -7.40
N ARG A 268 -0.48 -18.89 -6.47
CA ARG A 268 -0.62 -18.43 -5.09
C ARG A 268 0.76 -18.43 -4.42
N VAL A 269 1.42 -17.27 -4.41
CA VAL A 269 2.53 -17.02 -3.49
C VAL A 269 1.93 -16.82 -2.09
N GLN A 270 1.66 -17.93 -1.39
CA GLN A 270 1.06 -17.94 -0.06
C GLN A 270 1.86 -17.12 0.98
N ALA A 271 3.17 -16.92 0.76
CA ALA A 271 4.08 -16.34 1.73
C ALA A 271 3.82 -14.86 2.08
N LEU A 272 3.05 -14.12 1.28
CA LEU A 272 2.82 -12.68 1.47
C LEU A 272 1.40 -12.34 1.95
N TRP A 273 0.56 -13.36 2.11
CA TRP A 273 -0.82 -13.21 2.56
C TRP A 273 -0.88 -13.31 4.09
N LYS A 274 -0.28 -12.34 4.79
CA LYS A 274 -0.53 -12.16 6.22
C LYS A 274 -1.43 -10.95 6.42
N PRO A 275 -2.60 -11.13 7.05
CA PRO A 275 -3.38 -10.02 7.54
C PRO A 275 -2.51 -9.13 8.48
N VAL A 276 -2.46 -7.82 8.22
CA VAL A 276 -2.02 -6.78 9.15
C VAL A 276 -2.68 -6.98 10.52
N ALA A 277 -1.88 -7.22 11.55
CA ALA A 277 -2.40 -7.37 12.90
C ALA A 277 -2.96 -6.03 13.42
N THR A 278 -3.89 -6.07 14.37
CA THR A 278 -4.48 -4.88 15.00
C THR A 278 -3.39 -3.93 15.52
N GLU A 279 -2.32 -4.48 16.10
CA GLU A 279 -1.17 -3.72 16.59
C GLU A 279 -0.39 -3.00 15.47
N GLU A 280 -0.27 -3.62 14.29
CA GLU A 280 0.37 -2.99 13.13
C GLU A 280 -0.50 -1.88 12.54
N ALA A 281 -1.82 -2.06 12.57
CA ALA A 281 -2.78 -1.04 12.19
C ALA A 281 -2.63 0.23 13.03
N PHE A 282 -2.37 0.10 14.34
CA PHE A 282 -2.13 1.25 15.22
C PHE A 282 -0.91 2.05 14.77
N GLU A 283 0.18 1.35 14.47
CA GLU A 283 1.42 1.98 14.03
C GLU A 283 1.27 2.66 12.66
N ILE A 284 0.48 2.08 11.74
CA ILE A 284 0.14 2.70 10.46
C ILE A 284 -0.56 4.05 10.70
N VAL A 285 -1.60 4.06 11.53
CA VAL A 285 -2.37 5.27 11.82
C VAL A 285 -1.51 6.31 12.55
N ARG A 286 -0.78 5.88 13.58
CA ARG A 286 0.09 6.75 14.37
C ARG A 286 1.14 7.44 13.49
N ARG A 287 1.88 6.67 12.67
CA ARG A 287 2.93 7.25 11.80
C ARG A 287 2.37 8.18 10.73
N ARG A 288 1.18 7.87 10.22
CA ARG A 288 0.57 8.68 9.17
C ARG A 288 -0.04 9.98 9.68
N LEU A 289 -0.52 10.00 10.93
CA LEU A 289 -1.21 11.16 11.49
C LEU A 289 -0.36 11.99 12.45
N PHE A 290 0.70 11.44 13.04
CA PHE A 290 1.57 12.12 14.00
C PHE A 290 3.04 12.09 13.61
N GLU A 291 3.75 13.15 13.97
CA GLU A 291 5.20 13.19 14.01
C GLU A 291 5.76 12.18 15.04
N PRO A 292 7.03 11.73 14.89
CA PRO A 292 7.68 10.91 15.90
C PRO A 292 7.68 11.59 17.28
N VAL A 293 7.17 10.86 18.30
CA VAL A 293 7.12 11.34 19.68
C VAL A 293 8.54 11.49 20.23
N ARG A 294 8.97 12.75 20.47
CA ARG A 294 10.31 13.06 20.99
C ARG A 294 10.41 12.92 22.50
N ASP A 295 9.36 13.31 23.23
CA ASP A 295 9.29 13.20 24.70
C ASP A 295 8.78 11.81 25.12
N THR A 296 9.61 10.79 24.89
CA THR A 296 9.28 9.39 25.22
C THR A 296 9.14 9.17 26.73
N THR A 297 9.78 10.00 27.55
CA THR A 297 9.66 9.94 29.01
C THR A 297 8.26 10.36 29.43
N ALA A 298 7.77 11.52 28.97
CA ALA A 298 6.40 11.95 29.28
C ALA A 298 5.34 10.99 28.75
N ARG A 299 5.52 10.46 27.53
CA ARG A 299 4.67 9.38 27.00
C ARG A 299 4.62 8.18 27.95
N ASN A 300 5.78 7.65 28.33
CA ASN A 300 5.86 6.46 29.18
C ASN A 300 5.25 6.72 30.57
N THR A 301 5.39 7.92 31.12
CA THR A 301 4.72 8.32 32.38
C THR A 301 3.20 8.27 32.24
N VAL A 302 2.64 8.80 31.14
CA VAL A 302 1.19 8.73 30.90
C VAL A 302 0.73 7.28 30.73
N CYS A 303 1.37 6.51 29.86
CA CYS A 303 1.01 5.10 29.63
C CYS A 303 1.12 4.26 30.92
N ARG A 304 2.12 4.53 31.76
CA ARG A 304 2.27 3.86 33.07
C ARG A 304 1.13 4.21 34.00
N ALA A 305 0.75 5.48 34.10
CA ALA A 305 -0.37 5.90 34.94
C ALA A 305 -1.70 5.25 34.54
N PHE A 306 -1.96 5.07 33.23
CA PHE A 306 -3.12 4.32 32.75
C PHE A 306 -3.04 2.84 33.13
N ALA A 307 -1.91 2.19 32.89
CA ALA A 307 -1.72 0.78 33.26
C ALA A 307 -1.90 0.55 34.76
N ASP A 308 -1.31 1.39 35.60
CA ASP A 308 -1.42 1.31 37.06
C ASP A 308 -2.86 1.55 37.53
N ALA A 309 -3.59 2.48 36.91
CA ALA A 309 -5.00 2.71 37.21
C ALA A 309 -5.88 1.49 36.85
N TYR A 310 -5.63 0.84 35.72
CA TYR A 310 -6.35 -0.38 35.35
C TYR A 310 -6.07 -1.54 36.29
N VAL A 311 -4.82 -1.71 36.72
CA VAL A 311 -4.46 -2.72 37.73
C VAL A 311 -5.14 -2.41 39.07
N ALA A 312 -5.20 -1.14 39.47
CA ALA A 312 -5.84 -0.73 40.72
C ALA A 312 -7.36 -0.97 40.73
N GLU A 313 -8.04 -0.79 39.59
CA GLU A 313 -9.48 -1.09 39.45
C GLU A 313 -9.78 -2.60 39.35
N GLY A 314 -8.76 -3.42 39.09
CA GLY A 314 -8.82 -4.87 39.15
C GLY A 314 -9.94 -5.47 38.29
N SER A 315 -10.82 -6.26 38.90
CA SER A 315 -11.88 -7.01 38.21
C SER A 315 -12.97 -6.16 37.55
N LYS A 316 -12.96 -4.83 37.73
CA LYS A 316 -13.86 -3.93 37.01
C LYS A 316 -13.41 -3.69 35.56
N MET A 317 -12.16 -3.98 35.25
CA MET A 317 -11.57 -3.80 33.93
C MET A 317 -11.44 -5.14 33.18
N PRO A 318 -11.35 -5.14 31.84
CA PRO A 318 -11.09 -6.34 31.06
C PRO A 318 -9.80 -7.04 31.50
N THR A 319 -9.79 -8.38 31.50
CA THR A 319 -8.67 -9.20 32.02
C THR A 319 -7.32 -8.84 31.38
N GLU A 320 -7.31 -8.53 30.09
CA GLU A 320 -6.08 -8.18 29.36
C GLU A 320 -5.37 -6.94 29.92
N THR A 321 -6.10 -6.01 30.55
CA THR A 321 -5.54 -4.79 31.16
C THR A 321 -4.65 -5.08 32.37
N GLN A 322 -4.79 -6.29 32.95
CA GLN A 322 -4.00 -6.75 34.09
C GLN A 322 -2.67 -7.38 33.66
N GLU A 323 -2.49 -7.60 32.36
CA GLU A 323 -1.30 -8.24 31.82
C GLU A 323 -0.21 -7.21 31.52
N SER A 324 1.06 -7.57 31.73
CA SER A 324 2.19 -6.68 31.46
C SER A 324 2.24 -6.19 30.00
N ARG A 325 1.79 -7.02 29.05
CA ARG A 325 1.74 -6.67 27.62
C ARG A 325 0.80 -5.50 27.31
N TYR A 326 -0.18 -5.21 28.17
CA TYR A 326 -1.11 -4.10 27.93
C TYR A 326 -0.43 -2.74 28.05
N TYR A 327 0.57 -2.62 28.92
CA TYR A 327 1.42 -1.42 28.96
C TYR A 327 2.12 -1.19 27.62
N ASP A 328 2.64 -2.25 26.98
CA ASP A 328 3.29 -2.13 25.68
C ASP A 328 2.29 -1.72 24.59
N ARG A 329 1.05 -2.25 24.63
CA ARG A 329 -0.04 -1.79 23.75
C ARG A 329 -0.31 -0.29 23.93
N LEU A 330 -0.40 0.20 25.17
CA LEU A 330 -0.60 1.63 25.46
C LEU A 330 0.54 2.49 24.92
N VAL A 331 1.79 2.04 25.04
CA VAL A 331 2.97 2.76 24.55
C VAL A 331 2.99 2.83 23.01
N ASN A 332 2.63 1.75 22.34
CA ASN A 332 2.63 1.66 20.87
C ASN A 332 1.47 2.44 20.23
N ALA A 333 0.29 2.43 20.86
CA ALA A 333 -0.89 3.13 20.35
C ALA A 333 -0.87 4.65 20.62
N TYR A 334 -0.08 5.11 21.60
CA TYR A 334 -0.03 6.52 22.01
C TYR A 334 0.20 7.48 20.81
N PRO A 335 -0.59 8.57 20.69
CA PRO A 335 -1.48 9.16 21.70
C PRO A 335 -2.93 8.67 21.68
N ILE A 336 -3.24 7.62 20.91
CA ILE A 336 -4.59 7.07 20.80
C ILE A 336 -4.70 5.85 21.71
N HIS A 337 -5.79 5.74 22.45
CA HIS A 337 -6.01 4.59 23.33
C HIS A 337 -6.27 3.30 22.50
N PRO A 338 -5.68 2.14 22.86
CA PRO A 338 -5.86 0.88 22.12
C PRO A 338 -7.34 0.55 21.84
N GLU A 339 -8.20 0.73 22.84
CA GLU A 339 -9.66 0.54 22.73
C GLU A 339 -10.31 1.30 21.55
N VAL A 340 -9.84 2.51 21.21
CA VAL A 340 -10.38 3.26 20.06
C VAL A 340 -10.18 2.46 18.78
N PHE A 341 -8.98 1.90 18.63
CA PHE A 341 -8.67 1.14 17.44
C PHE A 341 -9.29 -0.26 17.46
N ASP A 342 -9.39 -0.92 18.61
CA ASP A 342 -10.07 -2.22 18.72
C ASP A 342 -11.51 -2.07 18.21
N ARG A 343 -12.25 -1.04 18.64
CA ARG A 343 -13.61 -0.75 18.13
C ARG A 343 -13.62 -0.40 16.64
N LEU A 344 -12.66 0.39 16.16
CA LEU A 344 -12.60 0.76 14.75
C LEU A 344 -12.28 -0.42 13.83
N TYR A 345 -11.39 -1.33 14.25
CA TYR A 345 -10.93 -2.45 13.44
C TYR A 345 -11.78 -3.71 13.61
N GLU A 346 -12.25 -4.03 14.81
CA GLU A 346 -13.06 -5.23 15.06
C GLU A 346 -14.53 -5.01 14.70
N ASP A 347 -15.08 -3.83 15.01
CA ASP A 347 -16.51 -3.57 14.80
C ASP A 347 -16.73 -2.79 13.50
N TRP A 348 -16.07 -1.64 13.33
CA TRP A 348 -16.38 -0.72 12.23
C TRP A 348 -15.94 -1.23 10.85
N THR A 349 -14.86 -2.01 10.76
CA THR A 349 -14.43 -2.57 9.46
C THR A 349 -15.33 -3.66 8.92
N THR A 350 -16.26 -4.16 9.74
CA THR A 350 -17.27 -5.15 9.34
C THR A 350 -18.44 -4.51 8.58
N ILE A 351 -18.55 -3.17 8.62
CA ILE A 351 -19.60 -2.43 7.92
C ILE A 351 -19.35 -2.49 6.42
N ASP A 352 -20.35 -2.97 5.68
CA ASP A 352 -20.31 -3.04 4.21
C ASP A 352 -20.03 -1.66 3.60
N GLY A 353 -19.05 -1.61 2.70
CA GLY A 353 -18.61 -0.37 2.04
C GLY A 353 -17.64 0.49 2.85
N PHE A 354 -17.31 0.13 4.11
CA PHE A 354 -16.29 0.85 4.86
C PHE A 354 -14.89 0.57 4.33
N GLN A 355 -14.15 1.64 4.05
CA GLN A 355 -12.83 1.58 3.42
C GLN A 355 -11.72 1.29 4.44
N ARG A 356 -11.90 0.28 5.29
CA ARG A 356 -11.00 -0.20 6.36
C ARG A 356 -9.89 0.80 6.77
N THR A 357 -8.63 0.56 6.42
CA THR A 357 -7.50 1.41 6.84
C THR A 357 -7.61 2.86 6.36
N ARG A 358 -8.09 3.08 5.12
CA ARG A 358 -8.28 4.44 4.57
C ARG A 358 -9.42 5.18 5.29
N GLY A 359 -10.49 4.48 5.64
CA GLY A 359 -11.62 4.97 6.41
C GLY A 359 -11.20 5.35 7.83
N VAL A 360 -10.44 4.48 8.50
CA VAL A 360 -9.87 4.76 9.84
C VAL A 360 -8.96 5.98 9.80
N LEU A 361 -8.02 6.06 8.86
CA LEU A 361 -7.13 7.22 8.71
C LEU A 361 -7.92 8.52 8.52
N LYS A 362 -8.94 8.49 7.66
CA LYS A 362 -9.80 9.64 7.37
C LYS A 362 -10.59 10.09 8.60
N LEU A 363 -11.22 9.15 9.31
CA LEU A 363 -11.97 9.43 10.53
C LEU A 363 -11.04 9.98 11.61
N MET A 364 -9.92 9.31 11.87
CA MET A 364 -8.99 9.73 12.92
C MET A 364 -8.34 11.09 12.60
N ALA A 365 -8.04 11.40 11.34
CA ALA A 365 -7.57 12.72 10.94
C ALA A 365 -8.59 13.82 11.31
N LYS A 366 -9.88 13.61 11.05
CA LYS A 366 -10.96 14.53 11.44
C LYS A 366 -11.05 14.69 12.96
N VAL A 367 -11.03 13.58 13.69
CA VAL A 367 -11.08 13.55 15.16
C VAL A 367 -9.91 14.34 15.75
N ILE A 368 -8.68 14.03 15.31
CA ILE A 368 -7.46 14.67 15.81
C ILE A 368 -7.44 16.16 15.46
N TYR A 369 -7.80 16.52 14.24
CA TYR A 369 -7.92 17.92 13.83
C TYR A 369 -8.88 18.68 14.75
N ARG A 370 -10.07 18.12 15.00
CA ARG A 370 -11.08 18.75 15.83
C ARG A 370 -10.62 18.87 17.29
N LEU A 371 -10.10 17.80 17.88
CA LEU A 371 -9.57 17.82 19.25
C LEU A 371 -8.40 18.80 19.42
N TRP A 372 -7.57 18.93 18.39
CA TRP A 372 -6.49 19.92 18.39
C TRP A 372 -7.02 21.36 18.36
N LYS A 373 -8.04 21.64 17.54
CA LYS A 373 -8.69 22.97 17.47
C LYS A 373 -9.37 23.34 18.77
N ASP A 374 -9.95 22.37 19.47
CA ASP A 374 -10.64 22.56 20.74
C ASP A 374 -9.71 22.68 21.95
N ASP A 375 -8.38 22.68 21.75
CA ASP A 375 -7.40 22.70 22.84
C ASP A 375 -7.62 21.57 23.87
N ASN A 376 -7.93 20.36 23.38
CA ASN A 376 -8.19 19.21 24.24
C ASN A 376 -7.02 18.94 25.22
N LYS A 377 -7.35 18.80 26.50
CA LYS A 377 -6.37 18.64 27.60
C LYS A 377 -6.23 17.20 28.10
N ASP A 378 -6.83 16.24 27.41
CA ASP A 378 -6.77 14.84 27.82
C ASP A 378 -5.34 14.32 27.73
N LEU A 379 -5.02 13.30 28.53
CA LEU A 379 -3.71 12.65 28.50
C LEU A 379 -3.55 11.72 27.29
N MET A 380 -4.66 11.21 26.76
CA MET A 380 -4.75 10.29 25.64
C MET A 380 -6.12 10.45 24.95
N ILE A 381 -6.21 10.17 23.65
CA ILE A 381 -7.47 10.16 22.93
C ILE A 381 -8.22 8.86 23.26
N LEU A 382 -9.27 8.96 24.05
CA LEU A 382 -10.10 7.85 24.49
C LEU A 382 -11.32 7.67 23.57
N PRO A 383 -12.04 6.54 23.62
CA PRO A 383 -13.30 6.37 22.90
C PRO A 383 -14.31 7.49 23.22
N GLY A 384 -14.39 7.88 24.50
CA GLY A 384 -15.22 9.01 24.95
C GLY A 384 -14.72 10.39 24.51
N SER A 385 -13.49 10.51 24.02
CA SER A 385 -12.95 11.78 23.51
C SER A 385 -13.38 12.07 22.07
N ILE A 386 -14.01 11.13 21.34
CA ILE A 386 -14.40 11.35 19.95
C ILE A 386 -15.43 12.50 19.87
N PRO A 387 -15.15 13.60 19.13
CA PRO A 387 -15.97 14.81 19.16
C PRO A 387 -17.23 14.65 18.29
N LEU A 388 -18.22 13.89 18.76
CA LEU A 388 -19.49 13.66 18.07
C LEU A 388 -20.33 14.93 17.90
N HIS A 389 -20.05 15.97 18.68
CA HIS A 389 -20.66 17.30 18.52
C HIS A 389 -20.20 18.01 17.24
N ASP A 390 -19.07 17.61 16.65
CA ASP A 390 -18.57 18.14 15.38
C ASP A 390 -19.26 17.42 14.21
N GLY A 391 -19.96 18.20 13.38
CA GLY A 391 -20.73 17.65 12.26
C GLY A 391 -19.89 16.87 11.25
N SER A 392 -18.64 17.27 11.00
CA SER A 392 -17.75 16.57 10.06
C SER A 392 -17.34 15.18 10.56
N THR A 393 -17.06 15.09 11.86
CA THR A 393 -16.74 13.84 12.56
C THR A 393 -17.96 12.94 12.66
N ARG A 394 -19.10 13.48 13.10
CA ARG A 394 -20.37 12.72 13.19
C ARG A 394 -20.78 12.15 11.84
N ASN A 395 -20.78 12.96 10.79
CA ASN A 395 -21.15 12.50 9.45
C ASN A 395 -20.22 11.38 8.95
N GLU A 396 -18.92 11.42 9.30
CA GLU A 396 -17.98 10.35 8.93
C GLU A 396 -18.26 9.03 9.64
N LEU A 397 -18.82 9.08 10.85
CA LEU A 397 -19.23 7.88 11.58
C LEU A 397 -20.58 7.35 11.08
N THR A 398 -21.52 8.22 10.74
CA THR A 398 -22.89 7.82 10.43
C THR A 398 -23.14 7.51 8.96
N TYR A 399 -22.29 7.92 8.00
CA TYR A 399 -22.63 7.83 6.57
C TYR A 399 -22.81 6.40 6.02
N LEU A 400 -22.28 5.39 6.69
CA LEU A 400 -22.48 3.97 6.34
C LEU A 400 -23.46 3.25 7.26
N LEU A 401 -23.97 3.94 8.29
CA LEU A 401 -24.94 3.34 9.20
C LEU A 401 -26.36 3.47 8.63
N PRO A 402 -27.27 2.57 9.01
CA PRO A 402 -28.69 2.72 8.67
C PRO A 402 -29.28 4.05 9.14
N ALA A 403 -30.34 4.55 8.51
CA ALA A 403 -31.00 5.76 8.98
C ALA A 403 -31.49 5.63 10.43
N GLY A 404 -31.39 6.71 11.22
CA GLY A 404 -31.90 6.77 12.60
C GLY A 404 -30.84 7.02 13.69
N TRP A 405 -29.57 7.16 13.34
CA TRP A 405 -28.51 7.47 14.32
C TRP A 405 -28.37 8.96 14.65
N ASP A 406 -28.75 9.87 13.74
CA ASP A 406 -28.70 11.32 13.99
C ASP A 406 -29.44 11.80 15.26
N PRO A 407 -30.62 11.26 15.65
CA PRO A 407 -31.26 11.64 16.91
C PRO A 407 -30.64 10.99 18.16
N VAL A 408 -29.78 9.98 17.99
CA VAL A 408 -29.05 9.31 19.09
C VAL A 408 -27.74 10.03 19.41
N ILE A 409 -27.13 10.66 18.41
CA ILE A 409 -25.80 11.30 18.45
C ILE A 409 -25.90 12.83 18.43
#